data_AF-A0A1G7HVJ8-F1
#
_entry.id   AF-A0A1G7HVJ8-F1
#
_cell.length_a   1.000
_cell.length_b   1.000
_cell.length_c   1.000
_cell.angle_alpha   90.00
_cell.angle_beta   90.00
_cell.angle_gamma   90.00
#
_symmetry.space_group_name_H-M   'P 1'
#
loop_
_entity.id
_entity.type
_entity.pdbx_description
1 polymer ?
#
loop_
_entity_poly.entity_id
_entity_poly.type
_entity_poly.pdbx_seq_one_letter_code
_entity_poly.pdbx_strand_id
1 'polypeptide(L)'
;MWRLEALPERPQDPARLLKTLLAFTAESVAEAYRRFVGPVDRVLLAGGGARNRVLVDLLRERLPVAVMENPKVREPLAFALLAYLYALGRPNVLGRATGGRDVRAGQVVEPF
;
A
#
# COMPACT_ATOMS: atom_id res chain seq x y z
N MET A 1 -14.63 30.84 -4.80
CA MET A 1 -15.67 29.82 -5.01
C MET A 1 -15.21 28.94 -6.16
N TRP A 2 -14.91 27.66 -5.91
CA TRP A 2 -14.49 26.71 -6.95
C TRP A 2 -15.75 26.23 -7.70
N ARG A 3 -15.98 26.76 -8.90
CA ARG A 3 -17.06 26.30 -9.78
C ARG A 3 -16.49 25.34 -10.83
N LEU A 4 -17.11 24.17 -10.95
CA LEU A 4 -16.74 23.18 -11.98
C LEU A 4 -16.88 23.79 -13.38
N GLU A 5 -17.84 24.69 -13.59
CA GLU A 5 -18.05 25.40 -14.87
C GLU A 5 -16.95 26.43 -15.19
N ALA A 6 -16.13 26.83 -14.22
CA ALA A 6 -15.05 27.79 -14.40
C ALA A 6 -13.69 27.12 -14.65
N LEU A 7 -13.63 25.79 -14.68
CA LEU A 7 -12.41 25.07 -15.02
C LEU A 7 -12.18 25.14 -16.54
N PRO A 8 -10.93 25.40 -16.98
CA PRO A 8 -10.60 25.32 -18.40
C PRO A 8 -10.88 23.91 -18.93
N GLU A 9 -11.23 23.80 -20.21
CA GLU A 9 -11.32 22.50 -20.88
C GLU A 9 -10.02 21.73 -20.67
N ARG A 10 -10.14 20.56 -20.05
CA ARG A 10 -8.98 19.69 -19.83
C ARG A 10 -8.70 18.92 -21.12
N PRO A 11 -7.42 18.61 -21.41
CA PRO A 11 -7.08 17.74 -22.53
C PRO A 11 -7.90 16.45 -22.47
N GLN A 12 -8.51 16.10 -23.61
CA GLN A 12 -9.50 15.04 -23.78
C GLN A 12 -8.89 13.63 -23.82
N ASP A 13 -7.73 13.43 -23.20
CA ASP A 13 -7.03 12.13 -23.17
C ASP A 13 -6.99 11.56 -21.75
N PRO A 14 -8.09 10.94 -21.28
CA PRO A 14 -8.14 10.23 -20.01
C PRO A 14 -7.04 9.19 -19.84
N ALA A 15 -6.61 8.52 -20.92
CA ALA A 15 -5.59 7.50 -20.85
C ALA A 15 -4.23 8.10 -20.48
N ARG A 16 -3.88 9.26 -21.06
CA ARG A 16 -2.68 10.01 -20.67
C ARG A 16 -2.75 10.47 -19.22
N LEU A 17 -3.89 10.98 -18.77
CA LEU A 17 -4.05 11.41 -17.37
C LEU A 17 -3.90 10.24 -16.39
N LEU A 18 -4.51 9.10 -16.68
CA LEU A 18 -4.35 7.88 -15.88
C LEU A 18 -2.90 7.42 -15.87
N LYS A 19 -2.20 7.44 -17.01
CA LYS A 19 -0.78 7.08 -17.07
C LYS A 19 0.07 8.03 -16.21
N THR A 20 -0.19 9.33 -16.24
CA THR A 20 0.48 10.32 -15.37
C THR A 20 0.25 10.00 -13.89
N LEU A 21 -0.97 9.64 -13.49
CA LEU A 21 -1.29 9.26 -12.10
C LEU A 21 -0.57 7.98 -11.68
N LEU A 22 -0.46 6.98 -12.56
CA LEU A 22 0.29 5.76 -12.29
C LEU A 22 1.79 6.04 -12.18
N ALA A 23 2.34 6.88 -13.05
CA ALA A 23 3.75 7.28 -12.99
C ALA A 23 4.06 8.05 -11.70
N PHE A 24 3.18 8.98 -11.31
CA PHE A 24 3.29 9.69 -10.03
C PHE A 24 3.24 8.73 -8.84
N THR A 25 2.36 7.72 -8.88
CA THR A 25 2.25 6.69 -7.84
C THR A 25 3.53 5.85 -7.75
N ALA A 26 4.10 5.42 -8.88
CA ALA A 26 5.34 4.66 -8.89
C ALA A 26 6.52 5.48 -8.37
N GLU A 27 6.61 6.77 -8.74
CA GLU A 27 7.65 7.67 -8.26
C GLU A 27 7.53 7.96 -6.76
N SER A 28 6.31 8.18 -6.26
CA SER A 28 6.11 8.45 -4.83
C SER A 28 6.48 7.24 -3.95
N VAL A 29 6.20 6.01 -4.43
CA VAL A 29 6.66 4.78 -3.77
C VAL A 29 8.19 4.69 -3.80
N ALA A 30 8.82 4.90 -4.96
CA ALA A 30 10.28 4.85 -5.06
C ALA A 30 10.98 5.89 -4.17
N GLU A 31 10.44 7.11 -4.12
CA GLU A 31 10.93 8.17 -3.26
C GLU A 31 10.81 7.81 -1.77
N ALA A 32 9.70 7.19 -1.36
CA ALA A 32 9.54 6.70 0.01
C ALA A 32 10.60 5.64 0.37
N TYR A 33 10.92 4.72 -0.56
CA TYR A 33 12.02 3.77 -0.37
C TYR A 33 13.36 4.48 -0.20
N ARG A 34 13.68 5.43 -1.08
CA ARG A 34 14.94 6.20 -0.99
C ARG A 34 15.07 6.95 0.34
N ARG A 35 14.00 7.57 0.82
CA ARG A 35 14.02 8.40 2.02
C ARG A 35 14.01 7.61 3.33
N PHE A 36 13.26 6.51 3.38
CA PHE A 36 12.93 5.86 4.65
C PHE A 36 13.42 4.42 4.78
N VAL A 37 13.85 3.78 3.68
CA VAL A 37 14.22 2.35 3.67
C VAL A 37 15.66 2.14 3.22
N GLY A 38 16.07 2.73 2.10
CA GLY A 38 17.35 2.46 1.43
C GLY A 38 17.27 1.30 0.41
N PRO A 39 18.43 0.80 -0.06
CA PRO A 39 18.49 -0.31 -1.02
C PRO A 39 17.87 -1.59 -0.46
N VAL A 40 17.18 -2.34 -1.33
CA VAL A 40 16.54 -3.63 -1.01
C VAL A 40 16.78 -4.62 -2.13
N ASP A 41 16.87 -5.91 -1.81
CA ASP A 41 17.02 -6.96 -2.83
C ASP A 41 15.71 -7.31 -3.53
N ARG A 42 14.59 -7.13 -2.83
CA ARG A 42 13.26 -7.53 -3.32
C ARG A 42 12.14 -6.74 -2.65
N VAL A 43 11.15 -6.37 -3.46
CA VAL A 43 9.89 -5.77 -3.01
C VAL A 43 8.74 -6.71 -3.37
N LEU A 44 7.99 -7.17 -2.36
CA LEU A 44 6.80 -8.01 -2.56
C LEU A 44 5.56 -7.14 -2.72
N LEU A 45 5.00 -7.10 -3.92
CA LEU A 45 3.81 -6.32 -4.22
C LEU A 45 2.53 -7.14 -3.96
N ALA A 46 1.66 -6.57 -3.14
CA ALA A 46 0.35 -7.10 -2.77
C ALA A 46 -0.77 -6.09 -3.13
N GLY A 47 -2.01 -6.43 -2.79
CA GLY A 47 -3.18 -5.59 -3.00
C GLY A 47 -3.69 -5.56 -4.44
N GLY A 48 -4.74 -4.76 -4.68
CA GLY A 48 -5.37 -4.65 -5.99
C GLY A 48 -4.44 -4.11 -7.08
N GLY A 49 -3.53 -3.21 -6.73
CA GLY A 49 -2.56 -2.59 -7.65
C GLY A 49 -1.62 -3.59 -8.32
N ALA A 50 -1.38 -4.75 -7.70
CA ALA A 50 -0.57 -5.82 -8.27
C ALA A 50 -1.14 -6.41 -9.59
N ARG A 51 -2.43 -6.17 -9.88
CA ARG A 51 -3.09 -6.59 -11.12
C ARG A 51 -3.00 -5.55 -12.24
N ASN A 52 -2.58 -4.33 -11.93
CA ASN A 52 -2.39 -3.27 -12.91
C ASN A 52 -1.00 -3.40 -13.54
N ARG A 53 -0.93 -4.02 -14.73
CA ARG A 53 0.34 -4.27 -15.43
C ARG A 53 1.14 -2.99 -15.67
N VAL A 54 0.48 -1.90 -16.05
CA VAL A 54 1.14 -0.60 -16.29
C VAL A 54 1.79 -0.07 -15.02
N LEU A 55 1.10 -0.14 -13.88
CA LEU A 55 1.67 0.27 -12.59
C LEU A 55 2.83 -0.63 -12.18
N VAL A 56 2.70 -1.95 -12.35
CA VAL A 56 3.74 -2.92 -12.02
C VAL A 56 5.00 -2.66 -12.83
N ASP A 57 4.88 -2.38 -14.12
CA ASP A 57 6.02 -2.08 -15.00
C ASP A 57 6.70 -0.77 -14.57
N LEU A 58 5.93 0.29 -14.31
CA LEU A 58 6.47 1.56 -13.80
C LEU A 58 7.18 1.42 -12.44
N LEU A 59 6.68 0.54 -11.57
CA LEU A 59 7.35 0.23 -10.30
C LEU A 59 8.65 -0.56 -10.51
N ARG A 60 8.67 -1.51 -11.45
CA ARG A 60 9.85 -2.33 -11.77
C ARG A 60 11.00 -1.53 -12.38
N GLU A 61 10.71 -0.44 -13.07
CA GLU A 61 11.73 0.52 -13.52
C GLU A 61 12.51 1.16 -12.36
N ARG A 62 11.94 1.17 -11.14
CA ARG A 62 12.46 1.90 -9.97
C ARG A 62 12.89 1.00 -8.83
N LEU A 63 12.28 -0.18 -8.69
CA LEU A 63 12.41 -1.08 -7.55
C LEU A 63 12.39 -2.55 -8.00
N PRO A 64 13.05 -3.48 -7.28
CA PRO A 64 13.07 -4.91 -7.61
C PRO A 64 11.74 -5.60 -7.23
N VAL A 65 10.66 -5.25 -7.93
CA VAL A 65 9.30 -5.69 -7.61
C VAL A 65 8.97 -7.09 -8.12
N ALA A 66 8.57 -7.95 -7.19
CA ALA A 66 7.95 -9.24 -7.42
C ALA A 66 6.49 -9.23 -6.93
N VAL A 67 5.56 -9.61 -7.80
CA VAL A 67 4.14 -9.73 -7.44
C VAL A 67 3.94 -11.00 -6.61
N MET A 68 3.24 -10.89 -5.48
CA MET A 68 2.84 -12.05 -4.68
C MET A 68 1.87 -12.94 -5.47
N GLU A 69 1.95 -14.26 -5.32
CA GLU A 69 1.06 -15.21 -6.00
C GLU A 69 -0.42 -14.94 -5.72
N ASN A 70 -0.74 -14.63 -4.46
CA ASN A 70 -2.08 -14.20 -4.07
C ASN A 70 -2.01 -12.81 -3.41
N PRO A 71 -2.06 -11.72 -4.19
CA PRO A 71 -1.84 -10.38 -3.64
C PRO A 71 -3.02 -9.92 -2.77
N LYS A 72 -4.20 -10.55 -2.86
CA LYS A 72 -5.39 -10.14 -2.10
C LYS A 72 -5.42 -10.67 -0.67
N VAL A 73 -4.74 -11.77 -0.35
CA VAL A 73 -4.88 -12.43 0.96
C VAL A 73 -4.08 -11.75 2.08
N ARG A 74 -3.16 -10.84 1.74
CA ARG A 74 -2.26 -10.23 2.71
C ARG A 74 -3.01 -9.56 3.86
N GLU A 75 -4.05 -8.79 3.56
CA GLU A 75 -4.80 -8.02 4.56
C GLU A 75 -5.66 -8.91 5.47
N PRO A 76 -6.51 -9.83 4.94
CA PRO A 76 -7.22 -10.79 5.80
C PRO A 76 -6.30 -11.64 6.67
N LEU A 77 -5.18 -12.11 6.12
CA LEU A 77 -4.21 -12.90 6.86
C LEU A 77 -3.53 -12.06 7.95
N ALA A 78 -3.23 -10.78 7.69
CA ALA A 78 -2.70 -9.87 8.70
C ALA A 78 -3.69 -9.72 9.86
N PHE A 79 -4.99 -9.54 9.59
CA PHE A 79 -6.01 -9.49 10.66
C PHE A 79 -6.10 -10.79 11.48
N ALA A 80 -6.06 -11.94 10.81
CA ALA A 80 -6.04 -13.23 11.50
C ALA A 80 -4.80 -13.36 12.41
N LEU A 81 -3.63 -12.93 11.94
CA LEU A 81 -2.40 -12.91 12.74
C LEU A 81 -2.49 -11.94 13.92
N LEU A 82 -3.07 -10.74 13.72
CA LEU A 82 -3.27 -9.77 14.80
C LEU A 82 -4.16 -10.34 15.92
N ALA A 83 -5.25 -11.03 15.55
CA ALA A 83 -6.13 -11.70 16.50
C ALA A 83 -5.44 -12.87 17.22
N TYR A 84 -4.67 -13.70 16.49
CA TYR A 84 -3.90 -14.79 17.06
C TYR A 84 -2.88 -14.31 18.10
N LEU A 85 -2.12 -13.25 17.79
CA LEU A 85 -1.18 -12.65 18.73
C LEU A 85 -1.87 -12.04 19.95
N TYR A 86 -3.05 -11.43 19.74
CA TYR A 86 -3.88 -10.94 20.85
C TYR A 86 -4.28 -12.08 21.80
N ALA A 87 -4.76 -13.21 21.25
CA ALA A 87 -5.17 -14.38 22.03
C ALA A 87 -4.02 -15.00 22.85
N LEU A 88 -2.79 -14.93 22.34
CA LEU A 88 -1.58 -15.34 23.06
C LEU A 88 -1.07 -14.30 24.08
N GLY A 89 -1.75 -13.16 24.23
CA GLY A 89 -1.31 -12.08 25.11
C GLY A 89 -0.05 -11.35 24.62
N ARG A 90 0.29 -11.42 23.33
CA ARG A 90 1.50 -10.84 22.75
C ARG A 90 1.21 -9.47 22.10
N PRO A 91 2.20 -8.55 22.02
CA PRO A 91 2.07 -7.35 21.21
C PRO A 91 1.79 -7.71 19.75
N ASN A 92 0.82 -7.01 19.14
CA ASN A 92 0.42 -7.22 17.75
C ASN A 92 0.51 -5.92 16.91
N VAL A 93 0.72 -4.77 17.56
CA VAL A 93 1.05 -3.50 16.91
C VAL A 93 2.43 -3.07 17.41
N LEU A 94 3.36 -2.93 16.47
CA LEU A 94 4.73 -2.48 16.78
C LEU A 94 4.77 -0.96 16.81
N GLY A 95 5.29 -0.39 17.90
CA GLY A 95 5.45 1.05 18.09
C GLY A 95 6.33 1.69 17.02
N ARG A 96 7.38 1.00 16.57
CA ARG A 96 8.25 1.46 15.48
C ARG A 96 7.52 1.69 14.15
N ALA A 97 6.37 1.05 13.93
CA ALA A 97 5.58 1.21 12.71
C ALA A 97 4.56 2.37 12.82
N THR A 98 4.19 2.77 14.04
CA THR A 98 3.14 3.77 14.30
C THR A 98 3.66 5.04 14.97
N GLY A 99 4.91 5.07 15.40
CA GLY A 99 5.48 6.12 16.27
C GLY A 99 5.10 5.99 17.75
N GLY A 100 4.38 4.92 18.13
CA GLY A 100 3.95 4.66 19.51
C GLY A 100 4.85 3.69 20.28
N ARG A 101 4.30 3.10 21.35
CA ARG A 101 4.89 1.93 22.02
C ARG A 101 4.31 0.64 21.44
N ASP A 102 5.00 -0.48 21.66
CA ASP A 102 4.45 -1.80 21.34
C ASP A 102 3.21 -2.05 22.20
N VAL A 103 2.10 -2.42 21.55
CA VAL A 103 0.83 -2.65 22.23
C VAL A 103 0.13 -3.91 21.72
N ARG A 104 -0.71 -4.47 22.59
CA ARG A 104 -1.69 -5.49 22.23
C ARG A 104 -3.01 -4.80 21.95
N ALA A 105 -3.30 -4.53 20.68
CA ALA A 105 -4.49 -3.81 20.22
C ALA A 105 -5.60 -4.77 19.74
N GLY A 106 -6.84 -4.35 19.87
CA GLY A 106 -8.03 -5.13 19.51
C GLY A 106 -8.96 -5.36 20.71
N GLN A 107 -10.14 -5.89 20.44
CA GLN A 107 -11.15 -6.24 21.45
C GLN A 107 -11.70 -7.63 21.13
N VAL A 108 -11.96 -8.41 22.17
CA VAL A 108 -12.66 -9.69 22.06
C VAL A 108 -14.15 -9.43 22.18
N VAL A 109 -14.91 -9.96 21.23
CA VAL A 109 -16.38 -9.94 21.24
C VAL A 109 -16.82 -11.39 21.25
N GLU A 110 -17.43 -11.82 22.35
CA GLU A 110 -17.96 -13.17 22.46
C GLU A 110 -19.23 -13.33 21.61
N PRO A 111 -19.42 -14.47 20.94
CA PRO A 111 -20.69 -14.76 20.28
C PRO A 111 -21.81 -14.82 21.34
N PHE A 112 -22.95 -14.22 21.00
CA PHE A 112 -24.18 -14.25 21.79
C PHE A 112 -24.85 -15.62 21.76
#